data_AF-A0A2G6KSM9-F1
#
_entry.id   AF-A0A2G6KSM9-F1
#
_cell.length_a   1.000
_cell.length_b   1.000
_cell.length_c   1.000
_cell.angle_alpha   90.00
_cell.angle_beta   90.00
_cell.angle_gamma   90.00
#
_symmetry.space_group_name_H-M   'P 1'
#
loop_
_entity.id
_entity.type
_entity.pdbx_description
1 polymer ?
#
loop_
_entity_poly.entity_id
_entity_poly.type
_entity_poly.pdbx_seq_one_letter_code
_entity_poly.pdbx_strand_id
1 'polypeptide(L)'
;MQAELNSQRELADQLQAELVDVRAAFSATQQLAKTQPPKAQPTWVINAGDYRDQQRASAAASSLRLLGYQVELTQAAGVWQLRLPGFDKRAQAEEAARQIMAGSELNGLWVSRLPAS
;
A
#
# COMPACT_ATOMS: atom_id res chain seq x y z
N MET A 1 32.40 30.87 28.66
CA MET A 1 30.98 31.24 28.45
C MET A 1 30.69 31.91 27.09
N GLN A 2 31.64 32.57 26.39
CA GLN A 2 31.35 33.18 25.07
C GLN A 2 31.47 32.21 23.87
N ALA A 3 32.28 31.14 23.99
CA ALA A 3 32.46 30.14 22.92
C ALA A 3 31.21 29.27 22.69
N GLU A 4 30.52 28.85 23.76
CA GLU A 4 29.31 28.03 23.67
C GLU A 4 28.13 28.76 22.98
N LEU A 5 28.05 30.09 23.11
CA LEU A 5 27.00 30.88 22.45
C LEU A 5 27.19 30.94 20.93
N ASN A 6 28.46 30.97 20.46
CA ASN A 6 28.77 30.95 19.04
C ASN A 6 28.51 29.58 18.43
N SER A 7 28.90 28.50 19.12
CA SER A 7 28.65 27.13 18.65
C SER A 7 27.15 26.79 18.56
N GLN A 8 26.32 27.29 19.47
CA GLN A 8 24.86 27.09 19.38
C GLN A 8 24.21 27.84 18.21
N ARG A 9 24.76 28.99 17.83
CA ARG A 9 24.32 29.74 16.64
C ARG A 9 24.66 29.02 15.35
N GLU A 10 25.86 28.45 15.26
CA GLU A 10 26.30 27.66 14.10
C GLU A 10 25.50 26.35 13.95
N LEU A 11 25.11 25.73 15.07
CA LEU A 11 24.19 24.58 15.08
C LEU A 11 22.78 24.96 14.62
N ALA A 12 22.25 26.11 15.04
CA ALA A 12 20.94 26.58 14.60
C ALA A 12 20.93 26.90 13.09
N ASP A 13 22.00 27.49 12.57
CA ASP A 13 22.14 27.81 11.14
C ASP A 13 22.25 26.53 10.27
N GLN A 14 23.03 25.54 10.71
CA GLN A 14 23.11 24.23 10.05
C GLN A 14 21.78 23.47 10.06
N LEU A 15 21.09 23.42 11.20
CA LEU A 15 19.79 22.77 11.29
C LEU A 15 18.75 23.45 10.39
N GLN A 16 18.79 24.77 10.27
CA GLN A 16 17.87 25.52 9.41
C GLN A 16 18.18 25.29 7.92
N ALA A 17 19.46 25.18 7.54
CA ALA A 17 19.87 24.85 6.18
C ALA A 17 19.42 23.42 5.78
N GLU A 18 19.57 22.43 6.67
CA GLU A 18 19.11 21.07 6.43
C GLU A 18 17.57 20.99 6.32
N LEU A 19 16.83 21.75 7.14
CA LEU A 19 15.36 21.81 7.05
C LEU A 19 14.86 22.43 5.74
N VAL A 20 15.59 23.40 5.19
CA VAL A 20 15.25 24.02 3.89
C VAL A 20 15.45 23.04 2.74
N ASP A 21 16.52 22.23 2.79
CA ASP A 21 16.79 21.19 1.78
C ASP A 21 15.73 20.07 1.82
N VAL A 22 15.39 19.57 3.01
CA VAL A 22 14.33 18.57 3.19
C VAL A 22 12.97 19.09 2.72
N ARG A 23 12.65 20.37 2.99
CA ARG A 23 11.41 20.99 2.53
C ARG A 23 11.39 21.16 1.01
N ALA A 24 12.51 21.53 0.40
CA ALA A 24 12.64 21.62 -1.06
C ALA A 24 12.49 20.24 -1.72
N ALA A 25 13.10 19.20 -1.16
CA ALA A 25 12.95 17.82 -1.62
C ALA A 25 11.52 17.30 -1.44
N PHE A 26 10.85 17.64 -0.33
CA PHE A 26 9.44 17.29 -0.09
C PHE A 26 8.50 18.03 -1.05
N SER A 27 8.74 19.31 -1.33
CA SER A 27 7.98 20.06 -2.33
C SER A 27 8.21 19.54 -3.75
N ALA A 28 9.43 19.15 -4.11
CA ALA A 28 9.74 18.55 -5.41
C ALA A 28 9.05 17.18 -5.59
N THR A 29 9.03 16.33 -4.56
CA THR A 29 8.32 15.05 -4.60
C THR A 29 6.79 15.20 -4.63
N GLN A 30 6.23 16.19 -3.92
CA GLN A 30 4.80 16.50 -4.02
C GLN A 30 4.39 17.15 -5.35
N GLN A 31 5.30 17.89 -5.99
CA GLN A 31 5.03 18.50 -7.30
C GLN A 31 5.12 17.47 -8.43
N LEU A 32 5.98 16.46 -8.30
CA LEU A 32 6.00 15.26 -9.15
C LEU A 32 4.76 14.38 -8.96
N ALA A 33 4.15 14.37 -7.77
CA ALA A 33 2.88 13.67 -7.53
C ALA A 33 1.68 14.33 -8.27
N LYS A 34 1.80 15.59 -8.71
CA LYS A 34 0.77 16.30 -9.49
C LYS A 34 0.93 16.17 -11.00
N THR A 35 2.06 15.67 -11.50
CA THR A 35 2.29 15.37 -12.93
C THR A 35 2.35 13.88 -13.21
N GLN A 36 2.20 13.05 -12.19
CA GLN A 36 1.87 11.65 -12.39
C GLN A 36 0.46 11.61 -13.02
N PRO A 37 0.28 11.18 -14.29
CA PRO A 37 -1.06 10.84 -14.76
C PRO A 37 -1.67 9.94 -13.69
N PRO A 38 -2.94 10.12 -13.29
CA PRO A 38 -3.54 9.40 -12.18
C PRO A 38 -3.18 7.93 -12.39
N LYS A 39 -2.24 7.41 -11.58
CA LYS A 39 -1.69 6.08 -11.76
C LYS A 39 -2.92 5.21 -11.73
N ALA A 40 -3.28 4.65 -12.89
CA ALA A 40 -4.63 4.21 -13.18
C ALA A 40 -5.12 3.46 -11.95
N GLN A 41 -6.16 3.98 -11.28
CA GLN A 41 -6.62 3.39 -10.02
C GLN A 41 -6.73 1.89 -10.29
N PRO A 42 -6.02 1.05 -9.50
CA PRO A 42 -5.76 -0.34 -9.87
C PRO A 42 -7.09 -0.97 -10.23
N THR A 43 -7.26 -1.24 -11.52
CA THR A 43 -8.59 -1.50 -12.05
C THR A 43 -9.03 -2.90 -11.68
N TRP A 44 -8.08 -3.76 -11.29
CA TRP A 44 -8.30 -5.16 -10.97
C TRP A 44 -7.86 -5.47 -9.54
N VAL A 45 -8.70 -6.25 -8.88
CA VAL A 45 -8.45 -6.83 -7.57
C VAL A 45 -8.56 -8.34 -7.66
N ILE A 46 -7.78 -9.05 -6.86
CA ILE A 46 -7.96 -10.49 -6.65
C ILE A 46 -8.79 -10.68 -5.38
N ASN A 47 -9.91 -11.36 -5.46
CA ASN A 47 -10.65 -11.79 -4.28
C ASN A 47 -10.06 -13.11 -3.82
N ALA A 48 -9.58 -13.14 -2.58
CA ALA A 48 -8.96 -14.31 -1.95
C ALA A 48 -9.95 -15.16 -1.14
N GLY A 49 -11.22 -14.76 -1.10
CA GLY A 49 -12.30 -15.53 -0.51
C GLY A 49 -13.25 -14.68 0.32
N ASP A 50 -14.39 -15.30 0.61
CA ASP A 50 -15.47 -14.77 1.42
C ASP A 50 -15.58 -15.57 2.72
N TYR A 51 -15.47 -14.90 3.85
CA TYR A 51 -15.45 -15.51 5.17
C TYR A 51 -16.62 -14.99 6.00
N ARG A 52 -17.42 -15.87 6.59
CA ARG A 52 -18.47 -15.47 7.55
C ARG A 52 -17.92 -15.10 8.92
N ASP A 53 -16.69 -15.54 9.22
CA ASP A 53 -16.03 -15.39 10.50
C ASP A 53 -14.85 -14.41 10.37
N GLN A 54 -14.85 -13.37 11.22
CA GLN A 54 -13.83 -12.32 11.20
C GLN A 54 -12.45 -12.86 11.55
N GLN A 55 -12.34 -13.80 12.51
CA GLN A 55 -11.05 -14.34 12.91
C GLN A 55 -10.43 -15.15 11.79
N ARG A 56 -11.22 -15.98 11.10
CA ARG A 56 -10.75 -16.72 9.91
C ARG A 56 -10.30 -15.78 8.80
N ALA A 57 -11.08 -14.72 8.53
CA ALA A 57 -10.72 -13.74 7.52
C ALA A 57 -9.41 -13.01 7.87
N SER A 58 -9.26 -12.59 9.13
CA SER A 58 -8.04 -11.95 9.61
C SER A 58 -6.83 -12.89 9.59
N ALA A 59 -7.01 -14.17 9.89
CA ALA A 59 -5.94 -15.16 9.82
C ALA A 59 -5.46 -15.36 8.38
N ALA A 60 -6.39 -15.52 7.42
CA ALA A 60 -6.07 -15.59 6.00
C ALA A 60 -5.37 -14.31 5.51
N ALA A 61 -5.80 -13.14 5.99
CA ALA A 61 -5.19 -11.86 5.61
C ALA A 61 -3.75 -11.76 6.12
N SER A 62 -3.49 -12.21 7.35
CA SER A 62 -2.15 -12.26 7.92
C SER A 62 -1.24 -13.21 7.15
N SER A 63 -1.71 -14.39 6.76
CA SER A 63 -0.93 -15.34 5.95
C SER A 63 -0.52 -14.73 4.61
N LEU A 64 -1.44 -14.03 3.94
CA LEU A 64 -1.15 -13.36 2.66
C LEU A 64 -0.18 -12.19 2.83
N ARG A 65 -0.27 -11.43 3.94
CA ARG A 65 0.68 -10.36 4.26
C ARG A 65 2.08 -10.90 4.55
N LEU A 66 2.19 -12.05 5.21
CA LEU A 66 3.48 -12.73 5.44
C LEU A 66 4.13 -13.18 4.13
N LEU A 67 3.34 -13.51 3.11
CA LEU A 67 3.81 -13.78 1.75
C LEU A 67 4.20 -12.50 0.97
N GLY A 68 4.07 -11.32 1.58
CA GLY A 68 4.42 -10.04 0.98
C GLY A 68 3.31 -9.38 0.16
N TYR A 69 2.09 -9.93 0.17
CA TYR A 69 0.96 -9.35 -0.55
C TYR A 69 0.23 -8.29 0.30
N GLN A 70 -0.10 -7.16 -0.31
CA GLN A 70 -1.02 -6.21 0.29
C GLN A 70 -2.45 -6.72 0.14
N VAL A 71 -3.10 -6.93 1.28
CA VAL A 71 -4.49 -7.41 1.34
C VAL A 71 -5.37 -6.43 2.10
N GLU A 72 -6.52 -6.14 1.51
CA GLU A 72 -7.62 -5.39 2.07
C GLU A 72 -8.68 -6.36 2.57
N LEU A 73 -9.06 -6.20 3.83
CA LEU A 73 -10.15 -6.94 4.44
C LEU A 73 -11.35 -6.00 4.52
N THR A 74 -12.41 -6.31 3.78
CA THR A 74 -13.65 -5.51 3.75
C THR A 74 -14.82 -6.34 4.22
N GLN A 75 -15.78 -5.74 4.92
CA GLN A 75 -17.00 -6.42 5.33
C GLN A 75 -18.18 -5.91 4.51
N ALA A 76 -18.91 -6.81 3.85
CA ALA A 76 -20.09 -6.50 3.07
C ALA A 76 -21.20 -7.51 3.37
N ALA A 77 -22.40 -7.02 3.70
CA ALA A 77 -23.58 -7.87 3.98
C ALA A 77 -23.31 -9.01 5.00
N GLY A 78 -22.50 -8.75 6.03
CA GLY A 78 -22.15 -9.74 7.06
C GLY A 78 -21.09 -10.77 6.63
N VAL A 79 -20.46 -10.60 5.48
CA VAL A 79 -19.38 -11.44 4.95
C VAL A 79 -18.10 -10.63 4.84
N TRP A 80 -17.01 -11.19 5.32
CA TRP A 80 -15.67 -10.63 5.24
C TRP A 80 -14.99 -11.07 3.95
N GLN A 81 -14.71 -10.12 3.08
CA GLN A 81 -14.09 -10.34 1.79
C GLN A 81 -12.62 -9.92 1.85
N LEU A 82 -11.73 -10.85 1.51
CA LEU A 82 -10.33 -10.52 1.29
C LEU A 82 -10.10 -10.14 -0.15
N ARG A 83 -9.48 -8.98 -0.36
CA ARG A 83 -9.14 -8.44 -1.67
C ARG A 83 -7.68 -8.05 -1.73
N LEU A 84 -7.04 -8.31 -2.86
CA LEU A 84 -5.67 -7.88 -3.14
C LEU A 84 -5.74 -6.83 -4.25
N PRO A 85 -5.68 -5.54 -3.90
CA PRO A 85 -5.56 -4.47 -4.88
C PRO A 85 -4.14 -4.37 -5.43
N GLY A 86 -3.98 -3.55 -6.47
CA GLY A 86 -2.67 -3.21 -7.04
C GLY A 86 -2.39 -3.74 -8.44
N PHE A 87 -3.42 -4.25 -9.15
CA PHE A 87 -3.25 -4.77 -10.49
C PHE A 87 -3.88 -3.85 -11.55
N ASP A 88 -3.06 -3.37 -12.49
CA ASP A 88 -3.50 -2.59 -13.65
C ASP A 88 -4.14 -3.46 -14.74
N LYS A 89 -3.67 -4.71 -14.89
CA LYS A 89 -4.11 -5.64 -15.92
C LYS A 89 -4.75 -6.88 -15.31
N ARG A 90 -5.88 -7.30 -15.87
CA ARG A 90 -6.56 -8.55 -15.52
C ARG A 90 -5.61 -9.76 -15.55
N ALA A 91 -4.80 -9.86 -16.61
CA ALA A 91 -3.87 -10.97 -16.77
C ALA A 91 -2.81 -11.04 -15.64
N GLN A 92 -2.32 -9.89 -15.14
CA GLN A 92 -1.43 -9.87 -13.98
C GLN A 92 -2.14 -10.34 -12.72
N ALA A 93 -3.37 -9.88 -12.49
CA ALA A 93 -4.17 -10.33 -11.36
C ALA A 93 -4.46 -11.85 -11.43
N GLU A 94 -4.76 -12.39 -12.62
CA GLU A 94 -5.01 -13.83 -12.81
C GLU A 94 -3.73 -14.66 -12.62
N GLU A 95 -2.58 -14.17 -13.06
CA GLU A 95 -1.30 -14.83 -12.82
C GLU A 95 -0.91 -14.82 -11.35
N ALA A 96 -1.03 -13.67 -10.67
CA ALA A 96 -0.80 -13.57 -9.24
C ALA A 96 -1.79 -14.42 -8.44
N ALA A 97 -3.07 -14.46 -8.83
CA ALA A 97 -4.06 -15.34 -8.22
C ALA A 97 -3.65 -16.81 -8.34
N ARG A 98 -3.14 -17.24 -9.51
CA ARG A 98 -2.61 -18.60 -9.70
C ARG A 98 -1.39 -18.88 -8.86
N GLN A 99 -0.47 -17.93 -8.73
CA GLN A 99 0.70 -18.08 -7.87
C GLN A 99 0.31 -18.19 -6.40
N ILE A 100 -0.67 -17.40 -5.95
CA ILE A 100 -1.22 -17.47 -4.59
C ILE A 100 -1.91 -18.82 -4.38
N MET A 101 -2.73 -19.30 -5.33
CA MET A 101 -3.34 -20.64 -5.25
C MET A 101 -2.30 -21.76 -5.19
N ALA A 102 -1.16 -21.61 -5.87
CA ALA A 102 -0.09 -22.60 -5.84
C ALA A 102 0.72 -22.56 -4.53
N GLY A 103 0.87 -21.38 -3.93
CA GLY A 103 1.65 -21.15 -2.70
C GLY A 103 0.83 -21.12 -1.41
N SER A 104 -0.49 -21.24 -1.48
CA SER A 104 -1.38 -21.21 -0.33
C SER A 104 -2.51 -22.23 -0.48
N GLU A 105 -3.13 -22.64 0.62
CA GLU A 105 -4.31 -23.53 0.59
C GLU A 105 -5.61 -22.81 0.17
N LEU A 106 -5.49 -21.56 -0.31
CA LEU A 106 -6.62 -20.78 -0.78
C LEU A 106 -7.06 -21.31 -2.15
N ASN A 107 -8.25 -21.88 -2.19
CA ASN A 107 -8.88 -22.39 -3.40
C ASN A 107 -10.02 -21.46 -3.82
N GLY A 108 -10.10 -21.17 -5.11
CA GLY A 108 -11.14 -20.29 -5.66
C GLY A 108 -10.83 -18.81 -5.49
N LEU A 109 -9.61 -18.37 -5.79
CA LEU A 109 -9.36 -16.94 -6.00
C LEU A 109 -9.94 -16.52 -7.36
N TRP A 110 -10.64 -15.37 -7.41
CA TRP A 110 -11.15 -14.81 -8.66
C TRP A 110 -10.82 -13.33 -8.77
N VAL A 111 -10.61 -12.89 -10.01
CA VAL A 111 -10.29 -11.50 -10.31
C VAL A 111 -11.57 -10.72 -10.58
N SER A 112 -11.67 -9.52 -10.03
CA SER A 112 -12.79 -8.61 -10.28
C SER A 112 -12.29 -7.21 -10.59
N ARG A 113 -13.09 -6.46 -11.35
CA ARG A 113 -12.80 -5.07 -11.65
C ARG A 113 -13.32 -4.18 -10.52
N LEU A 114 -12.51 -3.27 -10.00
CA LEU A 114 -13.01 -2.22 -9.13
C LEU A 114 -13.88 -1.25 -9.96
N PRO A 115 -15.07 -0.85 -9.48
CA PRO A 115 -15.85 0.18 -10.15
C PRO A 115 -15.03 1.46 -10.18
N ALA A 116 -14.88 2.05 -11.37
CA ALA A 116 -14.30 3.38 -11.48
C ALA A 116 -15.20 4.34 -10.70
N SER A 117 -14.70 4.85 -9.58
CA SER A 117 -15.35 5.94 -8.84
C SER A 117 -15.13 7.26 -9.56
#